data_AF-A0A2X0MTK9-F1
#
_entry.id   AF-A0A2X0MTK9-F1
#
_cell.length_a   1.000
_cell.length_b   1.000
_cell.length_c   1.000
_cell.angle_alpha   90.00
_cell.angle_beta   90.00
_cell.angle_gamma   90.00
#
_symmetry.space_group_name_H-M   'P 1'
#
loop_
_entity.id
_entity.type
_entity.pdbx_description
1 polymer ?
#
loop_
_entity_poly.entity_id
_entity_poly.type
_entity_poly.pdbx_seq_one_letter_code
_entity_poly.pdbx_strand_id
1 'polypeptide(L)'
;MQTFKGGPPASATESRRRVNALKSVVLACCLIPSLYCLATLSPWAGILLQPLRFLFHDYEHHGAWPWSAAIAGGASCPVQTEPRNVGHDWQPAKDEHYSRLAIERLIGAVQIPTQSYDDMRSDPFKDPRFDIFAKQHEYIEKTFPRVWSHLEIEKVARFGLIMTYKGTNSKLKPIVFMAHQDVVPVNPSTESQWTYGPFSGHVDSDGWIWGRGTTDCKNTLIGILSAIEQLLSEQYTPERAIVLSFGFDEEISGVRSARPIAERLEQIYGKNGVALILDEGFTGLDQSYGVQFARLGLAEKGAINLDLEVLTPGGHSSVPHGRHTGIGIMSRLLVALEDHPDPPSMDKGHPMLSYLQCAADHGNMSNTLKKRVRDPTKWNALSEDLSQSSEVLRAFLSTTQAIDLVDGGVKVNALPEYTHATINYRIKFDSSVAAHKARIASILEPVVRSANLTFDAYGSNNGTTQQVVRLIHREGSEIEPAPLTPSSGPAYELMSGTIRHVFDRPIVAPSGMVANTDTKWTWNLTHNIYRFLPAQMDKLKNFHTVDERMHVSAHLDVIRFYYKLILNSEGWRAE
;
A
#
# COMPACT_ATOMS: atom_id res chain seq x y z
N MET A 1 -52.15 -45.16 9.63
CA MET A 1 -53.48 -45.23 10.27
C MET A 1 -54.15 -43.88 10.01
N GLN A 2 -55.24 -43.89 9.24
CA GLN A 2 -56.14 -42.77 8.86
C GLN A 2 -55.49 -41.54 8.18
N THR A 3 -55.52 -41.30 6.86
CA THR A 3 -56.63 -41.12 5.87
C THR A 3 -57.65 -40.06 6.24
N PHE A 4 -57.81 -39.01 5.40
CA PHE A 4 -58.96 -38.79 4.49
C PHE A 4 -58.53 -37.67 3.50
N LYS A 5 -58.31 -37.99 2.21
CA LYS A 5 -59.26 -37.94 1.06
C LYS A 5 -59.70 -36.51 0.71
N GLY A 6 -59.74 -36.06 -0.53
CA GLY A 6 -59.63 -36.69 -1.85
C GLY A 6 -60.19 -35.67 -2.86
N GLY A 7 -59.54 -35.46 -4.01
CA GLY A 7 -60.07 -36.00 -5.27
C GLY A 7 -60.20 -34.90 -6.35
N PRO A 8 -60.35 -35.26 -7.64
CA PRO A 8 -59.50 -34.75 -8.73
C PRO A 8 -60.32 -34.16 -9.93
N PRO A 9 -60.00 -34.35 -11.24
CA PRO A 9 -59.23 -33.41 -12.08
C PRO A 9 -59.87 -33.05 -13.47
N ALA A 10 -59.12 -32.28 -14.27
CA ALA A 10 -59.23 -32.01 -15.73
C ALA A 10 -60.43 -31.13 -16.20
N SER A 11 -60.40 -30.29 -17.23
CA SER A 11 -59.52 -30.12 -18.40
C SER A 11 -59.64 -28.70 -19.02
N ALA A 12 -58.65 -28.36 -19.85
CA ALA A 12 -58.70 -27.54 -21.06
C ALA A 12 -59.72 -26.37 -21.17
N THR A 13 -59.22 -25.14 -21.07
CA THR A 13 -59.43 -24.16 -22.14
C THR A 13 -58.19 -23.29 -22.29
N GLU A 14 -57.61 -23.46 -23.45
CA GLU A 14 -56.42 -22.83 -24.00
C GLU A 14 -56.78 -21.44 -24.56
N SER A 15 -55.75 -20.61 -24.74
CA SER A 15 -55.73 -19.55 -25.76
C SER A 15 -56.63 -18.31 -25.55
N ARG A 16 -56.22 -17.40 -24.66
CA ARG A 16 -56.38 -15.93 -24.82
C ARG A 16 -55.80 -15.18 -23.61
N ARG A 17 -54.47 -15.12 -23.50
CA ARG A 17 -53.74 -14.09 -22.71
C ARG A 17 -52.20 -14.17 -22.81
N ARG A 18 -51.66 -14.80 -23.86
CA ARG A 18 -50.24 -14.72 -24.24
C ARG A 18 -50.07 -14.18 -25.67
N VAL A 19 -50.75 -13.08 -25.95
CA VAL A 19 -50.50 -12.22 -27.10
C VAL A 19 -50.57 -10.80 -26.57
N ASN A 20 -49.41 -10.27 -26.13
CA ASN A 20 -49.13 -8.83 -25.95
C ASN A 20 -47.75 -8.52 -25.33
N ALA A 21 -46.89 -9.51 -25.08
CA ALA A 21 -45.53 -9.27 -24.55
C ALA A 21 -44.39 -9.80 -25.45
N LEU A 22 -44.67 -10.02 -26.75
CA LEU A 22 -43.67 -10.49 -27.73
C LEU A 22 -43.87 -9.78 -29.08
N LYS A 23 -43.86 -8.43 -29.07
CA LYS A 23 -43.78 -7.59 -30.28
C LYS A 23 -42.85 -6.37 -30.13
N SER A 24 -42.07 -6.28 -29.07
CA SER A 24 -41.22 -5.10 -28.78
C SER A 24 -39.71 -5.39 -28.74
N VAL A 25 -39.26 -6.57 -29.17
CA VAL A 25 -37.84 -6.99 -29.03
C VAL A 25 -37.20 -7.43 -30.36
N VAL A 26 -37.87 -7.32 -31.52
CA VAL A 26 -37.31 -7.81 -32.81
C VAL A 26 -37.27 -6.74 -33.92
N LEU A 27 -37.37 -5.45 -33.60
CA LEU A 27 -37.29 -4.39 -34.64
C LEU A 27 -36.35 -3.21 -34.32
N ALA A 28 -35.24 -3.47 -33.63
CA ALA A 28 -34.22 -2.45 -33.32
C ALA A 28 -32.77 -2.95 -33.48
N CYS A 29 -32.52 -3.91 -34.39
CA CYS A 29 -31.16 -4.40 -34.69
C CYS A 29 -30.73 -4.26 -36.15
N CYS A 30 -31.49 -3.57 -37.02
CA CYS A 30 -31.04 -3.29 -38.38
C CYS A 30 -31.46 -1.87 -38.75
N LEU A 31 -30.55 -0.89 -38.63
CA LEU A 31 -30.47 0.37 -39.41
C LEU A 31 -29.46 1.34 -38.75
N ILE A 32 -28.18 0.97 -38.75
CA ILE A 32 -27.05 1.90 -38.58
C ILE A 32 -25.97 1.38 -39.54
N PRO A 33 -25.98 1.82 -40.81
CA PRO A 33 -24.99 2.83 -41.22
C PRO A 33 -25.41 3.61 -42.49
N SER A 34 -25.87 4.86 -42.40
CA SER A 34 -25.93 5.82 -43.52
C SER A 34 -26.53 7.14 -43.04
N LEU A 35 -25.72 8.04 -42.46
CA LEU A 35 -26.05 9.48 -42.32
C LEU A 35 -24.81 10.28 -41.85
N TYR A 36 -23.64 9.94 -42.41
CA TYR A 36 -22.46 10.81 -42.43
C TYR A 36 -22.38 11.45 -43.82
N CYS A 37 -23.23 12.44 -44.07
CA CYS A 37 -23.03 13.48 -45.09
C CYS A 37 -24.22 14.44 -45.05
N LEU A 38 -23.92 15.74 -45.13
CA LEU A 38 -24.85 16.89 -45.26
C LEU A 38 -25.37 17.49 -43.94
N ALA A 39 -24.66 18.49 -43.42
CA ALA A 39 -25.24 19.80 -43.06
C ALA A 39 -24.14 20.76 -42.57
N THR A 40 -23.41 21.34 -43.52
CA THR A 40 -22.80 22.66 -43.37
C THR A 40 -23.82 23.73 -43.77
N LEU A 41 -23.77 24.90 -43.11
CA LEU A 41 -24.43 26.19 -43.40
C LEU A 41 -25.71 26.51 -42.61
N SER A 42 -25.59 27.33 -41.56
CA SER A 42 -26.11 28.72 -41.53
C SER A 42 -26.22 29.27 -40.09
N PRO A 43 -25.79 30.52 -39.82
CA PRO A 43 -25.81 31.15 -38.50
C PRO A 43 -27.17 31.81 -38.20
N TRP A 44 -27.42 32.17 -36.94
CA TRP A 44 -28.61 32.84 -36.37
C TRP A 44 -29.73 31.93 -35.85
N ALA A 45 -29.56 31.47 -34.61
CA ALA A 45 -30.65 31.27 -33.67
C ALA A 45 -30.12 31.44 -32.24
N GLY A 46 -29.68 32.66 -31.93
CA GLY A 46 -29.47 33.10 -30.56
C GLY A 46 -30.78 33.62 -29.97
N ILE A 47 -30.93 33.41 -28.66
CA ILE A 47 -31.92 34.02 -27.76
C ILE A 47 -33.27 33.30 -27.71
N LEU A 48 -33.35 32.31 -26.82
CA LEU A 48 -34.38 32.24 -25.76
C LEU A 48 -34.02 31.09 -24.81
N LEU A 49 -34.03 31.39 -23.50
CA LEU A 49 -33.97 30.49 -22.33
C LEU A 49 -32.56 30.17 -21.74
N GLN A 50 -32.01 31.13 -21.01
CA GLN A 50 -31.38 30.89 -19.69
C GLN A 50 -32.45 31.25 -18.64
N PRO A 51 -32.72 30.44 -17.59
CA PRO A 51 -31.73 30.11 -16.56
C PRO A 51 -31.85 28.66 -16.02
N LEU A 52 -30.80 27.85 -16.18
CA LEU A 52 -30.55 26.60 -15.41
C LEU A 52 -29.09 26.20 -15.66
N ARG A 53 -28.16 26.98 -15.09
CA ARG A 53 -26.73 26.67 -15.03
C ARG A 53 -26.22 27.08 -13.66
N PHE A 54 -26.58 26.31 -12.66
CA PHE A 54 -25.87 26.16 -11.39
C PHE A 54 -26.32 24.80 -10.84
N LEU A 55 -25.36 23.98 -10.41
CA LEU A 55 -25.40 22.53 -10.16
C LEU A 55 -24.96 21.72 -11.39
N PHE A 56 -23.85 20.97 -11.21
CA PHE A 56 -23.08 20.19 -12.19
C PHE A 56 -22.03 20.97 -13.00
N HIS A 57 -21.10 21.59 -12.29
CA HIS A 57 -19.71 21.71 -12.74
C HIS A 57 -18.82 21.38 -11.54
N ASP A 58 -17.69 20.72 -11.81
CA ASP A 58 -16.77 20.07 -10.87
C ASP A 58 -17.16 18.64 -10.45
N TYR A 59 -17.02 17.68 -11.36
CA TYR A 59 -16.50 16.32 -11.09
C TYR A 59 -16.29 15.55 -12.42
N GLU A 60 -15.55 16.15 -13.36
CA GLU A 60 -15.07 15.45 -14.57
C GLU A 60 -13.64 15.89 -14.91
N HIS A 61 -12.71 15.83 -13.94
CA HIS A 61 -11.27 15.90 -14.22
C HIS A 61 -10.45 15.08 -13.20
N HIS A 62 -10.79 13.80 -13.06
CA HIS A 62 -9.79 12.78 -12.74
C HIS A 62 -9.85 11.75 -13.85
N GLY A 63 -8.81 11.74 -14.69
CA GLY A 63 -8.72 10.84 -15.82
C GLY A 63 -8.98 9.42 -15.36
N ALA A 64 -9.88 8.73 -16.05
CA ALA A 64 -9.96 7.29 -16.00
C ALA A 64 -8.59 6.75 -16.42
N TRP A 65 -7.80 6.30 -15.45
CA TRP A 65 -6.53 5.63 -15.68
C TRP A 65 -6.84 4.33 -16.42
N PRO A 66 -6.25 4.08 -17.60
CA PRO A 66 -6.56 2.88 -18.36
C PRO A 66 -5.92 1.68 -17.67
N TRP A 67 -6.72 0.98 -16.86
CA TRP A 67 -6.47 -0.40 -16.46
C TRP A 67 -6.54 -1.31 -17.70
N SER A 68 -5.58 -1.22 -18.62
CA SER A 68 -5.58 -2.13 -19.79
C SER A 68 -4.32 -2.19 -20.67
N ALA A 69 -3.20 -1.54 -20.36
CA ALA A 69 -2.05 -1.56 -21.27
C ALA A 69 -0.69 -1.78 -20.58
N ALA A 70 -0.42 -3.03 -20.14
CA ALA A 70 0.90 -3.69 -20.13
C ALA A 70 0.89 -5.08 -19.43
N ILE A 71 -0.02 -6.00 -19.79
CA ILE A 71 0.16 -7.46 -19.55
C ILE A 71 -0.37 -8.21 -20.77
N ALA A 72 0.32 -8.03 -21.89
CA ALA A 72 0.12 -8.83 -23.10
C ALA A 72 0.98 -10.11 -23.00
N GLY A 73 0.53 -11.05 -22.18
CA GLY A 73 1.18 -12.35 -21.96
C GLY A 73 0.57 -13.05 -20.75
N GLY A 74 -0.62 -13.63 -20.92
CA GLY A 74 -1.33 -14.30 -19.83
C GLY A 74 -0.64 -15.60 -19.39
N ALA A 75 -0.57 -15.79 -18.06
CA ALA A 75 -0.31 -17.05 -17.35
C ALA A 75 1.14 -17.53 -17.15
N SER A 76 2.16 -16.68 -17.33
CA SER A 76 3.56 -17.06 -17.05
C SER A 76 4.32 -15.99 -16.26
N CYS A 77 5.36 -16.42 -15.56
CA CYS A 77 6.31 -15.55 -14.88
C CYS A 77 6.90 -14.51 -15.85
N PRO A 78 7.17 -13.27 -15.40
CA PRO A 78 8.00 -12.34 -16.16
C PRO A 78 9.35 -12.96 -16.52
N VAL A 79 9.88 -12.54 -17.67
CA VAL A 79 11.18 -13.01 -18.16
C VAL A 79 12.25 -12.72 -17.11
N GLN A 80 13.00 -13.76 -16.77
CA GLN A 80 14.11 -13.66 -15.83
C GLN A 80 15.31 -13.04 -16.54
N THR A 81 15.48 -11.73 -16.37
CA THR A 81 16.56 -10.94 -16.98
C THR A 81 17.94 -11.52 -16.64
N GLU A 82 18.86 -11.54 -17.60
CA GLU A 82 20.24 -11.95 -17.32
C GLU A 82 20.88 -11.01 -16.26
N PRO A 83 21.73 -11.55 -15.37
CA PRO A 83 22.42 -10.74 -14.38
C PRO A 83 23.15 -9.56 -15.01
N ARG A 84 22.91 -8.36 -14.47
CA ARG A 84 23.54 -7.13 -14.94
C ARG A 84 24.66 -6.74 -13.99
N ASN A 85 25.86 -6.55 -14.54
CA ASN A 85 27.05 -6.17 -13.78
C ASN A 85 27.89 -5.16 -14.56
N VAL A 86 27.58 -3.89 -14.39
CA VAL A 86 28.37 -2.78 -14.92
C VAL A 86 29.36 -2.30 -13.87
N GLY A 87 30.56 -1.91 -14.31
CA GLY A 87 31.60 -1.35 -13.46
C GLY A 87 32.20 -2.34 -12.46
N HIS A 88 32.77 -1.80 -11.39
CA HIS A 88 33.43 -2.57 -10.34
C HIS A 88 32.42 -3.42 -9.55
N ASP A 89 32.69 -4.72 -9.35
CA ASP A 89 31.86 -5.62 -8.51
C ASP A 89 32.37 -5.64 -7.07
N TRP A 90 32.22 -4.52 -6.37
CA TRP A 90 32.59 -4.41 -4.98
C TRP A 90 31.70 -5.30 -4.08
N GLN A 91 32.34 -6.02 -3.16
CA GLN A 91 31.71 -6.96 -2.24
C GLN A 91 32.06 -6.55 -0.80
N PRO A 92 31.25 -5.70 -0.15
CA PRO A 92 31.57 -5.15 1.19
C PRO A 92 31.79 -6.25 2.24
N ALA A 93 31.09 -7.37 2.14
CA ALA A 93 31.24 -8.52 3.05
C ALA A 93 32.61 -9.23 2.97
N LYS A 94 33.42 -8.97 1.94
CA LYS A 94 34.80 -9.50 1.82
C LYS A 94 35.85 -8.54 2.37
N ASP A 95 35.47 -7.32 2.71
CA ASP A 95 36.34 -6.32 3.34
C ASP A 95 35.97 -6.22 4.82
N GLU A 96 36.81 -6.79 5.68
CA GLU A 96 36.56 -6.80 7.13
C GLU A 96 36.56 -5.37 7.72
N HIS A 97 37.42 -4.49 7.19
CA HIS A 97 37.49 -3.12 7.66
C HIS A 97 36.22 -2.34 7.28
N TYR A 98 35.78 -2.47 6.03
CA TYR A 98 34.54 -1.86 5.59
C TYR A 98 33.32 -2.46 6.29
N SER A 99 33.30 -3.78 6.49
CA SER A 99 32.21 -4.45 7.20
C SER A 99 32.03 -3.88 8.61
N ARG A 100 33.13 -3.67 9.34
CA ARG A 100 33.10 -3.03 10.66
C ARG A 100 32.59 -1.59 10.57
N LEU A 101 33.07 -0.80 9.61
CA LEU A 101 32.62 0.56 9.39
C LEU A 101 31.11 0.64 9.09
N ALA A 102 30.59 -0.24 8.23
CA ALA A 102 29.16 -0.28 7.90
C ALA A 102 28.31 -0.59 9.13
N ILE A 103 28.76 -1.51 9.99
CA ILE A 103 28.08 -1.82 11.25
C ILE A 103 28.08 -0.60 12.18
N GLU A 104 29.24 0.02 12.39
CA GLU A 104 29.38 1.23 13.23
C GLU A 104 28.46 2.36 12.74
N ARG A 105 28.34 2.54 11.42
CA ARG A 105 27.45 3.54 10.81
C ARG A 105 25.99 3.30 11.15
N LEU A 106 25.52 2.05 11.08
CA LEU A 106 24.14 1.73 11.45
C LEU A 106 23.90 1.88 12.95
N ILE A 107 24.83 1.40 13.79
CA ILE A 107 24.75 1.51 15.25
C ILE A 107 24.57 2.97 15.67
N GLY A 108 25.41 3.89 15.18
CA GLY A 108 25.32 5.28 15.58
C GLY A 108 24.02 5.95 15.15
N ALA A 109 23.41 5.52 14.04
CA ALA A 109 22.08 5.99 13.65
C ALA A 109 20.98 5.41 14.55
N VAL A 110 21.06 4.12 14.91
CA VAL A 110 20.13 3.45 15.84
C VAL A 110 20.16 4.11 17.22
N GLN A 111 21.32 4.57 17.69
CA GLN A 111 21.48 5.24 18.99
C GLN A 111 20.76 6.61 19.10
N ILE A 112 20.24 7.15 18.00
CA ILE A 112 19.51 8.42 17.97
C ILE A 112 18.00 8.12 17.93
N PRO A 113 17.24 8.29 19.02
CA PRO A 113 15.85 7.83 19.13
C PRO A 113 14.85 8.75 18.41
N THR A 114 14.82 8.70 17.08
CA THR A 114 13.96 9.45 16.16
C THR A 114 12.49 8.97 16.18
N GLN A 115 11.92 8.79 17.36
CA GLN A 115 10.57 8.24 17.53
C GLN A 115 9.48 9.23 17.09
N SER A 116 8.49 8.75 16.34
CA SER A 116 7.30 9.49 15.94
C SER A 116 6.04 8.91 16.61
N TYR A 117 5.09 9.76 16.99
CA TYR A 117 3.88 9.37 17.75
C TYR A 117 2.62 9.87 17.04
N ASP A 118 1.50 9.14 17.13
CA ASP A 118 0.23 9.48 16.46
C ASP A 118 -0.32 10.88 16.79
N ASP A 119 0.09 11.43 17.93
CA ASP A 119 -0.28 12.77 18.42
C ASP A 119 0.68 13.88 17.95
N MET A 120 1.76 13.55 17.24
CA MET A 120 2.67 14.51 16.58
C MET A 120 2.02 15.06 15.30
N ARG A 121 0.85 15.68 15.44
CA ARG A 121 0.06 16.25 14.32
C ARG A 121 0.37 17.72 14.05
N SER A 122 1.11 18.36 14.95
CA SER A 122 1.52 19.75 14.84
C SER A 122 2.54 20.00 13.75
N ASP A 123 2.62 21.27 13.35
CA ASP A 123 3.67 21.84 12.51
C ASP A 123 5.07 21.45 13.05
N PRO A 124 5.94 20.79 12.26
CA PRO A 124 7.29 20.40 12.68
C PRO A 124 8.16 21.56 13.16
N PHE A 125 7.86 22.81 12.80
CA PHE A 125 8.58 23.99 13.29
C PHE A 125 8.18 24.42 14.72
N LYS A 126 7.11 23.85 15.27
CA LYS A 126 6.54 24.23 16.57
C LYS A 126 6.56 23.12 17.61
N ASP A 127 6.73 21.88 17.18
CA ASP A 127 6.80 20.72 18.07
C ASP A 127 8.26 20.30 18.30
N PRO A 128 8.81 20.51 19.52
CA PRO A 128 10.21 20.22 19.81
C PRO A 128 10.55 18.73 19.77
N ARG A 129 9.55 17.83 19.74
CA ARG A 129 9.82 16.39 19.57
C ARG A 129 10.52 16.09 18.25
N PHE A 130 10.31 16.92 17.21
CA PHE A 130 11.04 16.80 15.95
C PHE A 130 12.51 17.28 16.03
N ASP A 131 12.94 17.96 17.11
CA ASP A 131 14.31 18.48 17.18
C ASP A 131 15.37 17.36 17.23
N ILE A 132 14.96 16.12 17.55
CA ILE A 132 15.84 14.94 17.53
C ILE A 132 16.43 14.67 16.14
N PHE A 133 15.71 15.01 15.06
CA PHE A 133 16.19 14.85 13.68
C PHE A 133 17.38 15.76 13.37
N ALA A 134 17.57 16.86 14.10
CA ALA A 134 18.79 17.66 13.99
C ALA A 134 20.03 16.85 14.40
N LYS A 135 19.95 16.05 15.47
CA LYS A 135 21.04 15.16 15.89
C LYS A 135 21.30 14.05 14.87
N GLN A 136 20.23 13.52 14.26
CA GLN A 136 20.35 12.54 13.17
C GLN A 136 21.09 13.14 11.98
N HIS A 137 20.78 14.38 11.59
CA HIS A 137 21.47 15.08 10.51
C HIS A 137 22.94 15.38 10.85
N GLU A 138 23.24 15.84 12.06
CA GLU A 138 24.64 16.04 12.52
C GLU A 138 25.44 14.74 12.44
N TYR A 139 24.84 13.62 12.83
CA TYR A 139 25.45 12.30 12.72
C TYR A 139 25.70 11.91 11.26
N ILE A 140 24.70 12.05 10.40
CA ILE A 140 24.80 11.73 8.96
C ILE A 140 25.89 12.59 8.30
N GLU A 141 25.89 13.90 8.52
CA GLU A 141 26.87 14.84 7.96
C GLU A 141 28.30 14.46 8.36
N LYS A 142 28.53 14.12 9.64
CA LYS A 142 29.84 13.68 10.12
C LYS A 142 30.25 12.33 9.54
N THR A 143 29.30 11.42 9.36
CA THR A 143 29.54 10.03 8.98
C THR A 143 29.74 9.83 7.48
N PHE A 144 29.12 10.72 6.67
CA PHE A 144 29.15 10.70 5.20
C PHE A 144 29.65 12.05 4.65
N PRO A 145 30.90 12.43 4.95
CA PRO A 145 31.42 13.75 4.60
C PRO A 145 31.53 13.96 3.08
N ARG A 146 31.75 12.90 2.27
CA ARG A 146 31.76 13.05 0.82
C ARG A 146 30.36 13.30 0.30
N VAL A 147 29.37 12.55 0.78
CA VAL A 147 27.96 12.81 0.43
C VAL A 147 27.61 14.26 0.71
N TRP A 148 27.91 14.75 1.91
CA TRP A 148 27.53 16.11 2.32
C TRP A 148 28.24 17.22 1.54
N SER A 149 29.47 16.96 1.09
CA SER A 149 30.25 17.94 0.32
C SER A 149 30.01 17.89 -1.19
N HIS A 150 29.48 16.80 -1.74
CA HIS A 150 29.35 16.60 -3.20
C HIS A 150 27.90 16.61 -3.71
N LEU A 151 26.91 16.28 -2.87
CA LEU A 151 25.50 16.31 -3.26
C LEU A 151 24.87 17.69 -3.02
N GLU A 152 23.86 18.02 -3.81
CA GLU A 152 22.99 19.16 -3.52
C GLU A 152 21.94 18.74 -2.50
N ILE A 153 21.91 19.40 -1.35
CA ILE A 153 21.03 19.03 -0.23
C ILE A 153 19.99 20.13 -0.01
N GLU A 154 18.72 19.77 -0.11
CA GLU A 154 17.58 20.61 0.20
C GLU A 154 16.84 20.04 1.42
N LYS A 155 16.59 20.88 2.44
CA LYS A 155 15.73 20.54 3.57
C LYS A 155 14.29 20.97 3.28
N VAL A 156 13.38 20.02 3.24
CA VAL A 156 11.93 20.22 3.03
C VAL A 156 11.20 20.05 4.35
N ALA A 157 10.25 20.95 4.65
CA ALA A 157 9.44 20.89 5.87
C ALA A 157 10.28 20.69 7.15
N ARG A 158 11.41 21.40 7.25
CA ARG A 158 12.40 21.39 8.34
C ARG A 158 13.39 20.22 8.30
N PHE A 159 12.91 18.98 8.33
CA PHE A 159 13.77 17.79 8.50
C PHE A 159 13.70 16.77 7.36
N GLY A 160 12.86 16.98 6.36
CA GLY A 160 12.84 16.16 5.16
C GLY A 160 14.07 16.45 4.30
N LEU A 161 14.67 15.45 3.69
CA LEU A 161 15.87 15.62 2.88
C LEU A 161 15.59 15.25 1.43
N ILE A 162 15.94 16.16 0.52
CA ILE A 162 16.18 15.85 -0.89
C ILE A 162 17.68 16.02 -1.12
N MET A 163 18.40 14.95 -1.46
CA MET A 163 19.83 14.99 -1.77
C MET A 163 20.07 14.55 -3.21
N THR A 164 20.60 15.42 -4.05
CA THR A 164 20.78 15.15 -5.48
C THR A 164 22.24 14.93 -5.82
N TYR A 165 22.57 13.71 -6.23
CA TYR A 165 23.83 13.40 -6.90
C TYR A 165 23.67 13.65 -8.38
N LYS A 166 24.20 14.79 -8.84
CA LYS A 166 24.12 15.22 -10.23
C LYS A 166 24.70 14.19 -11.18
N GLY A 167 23.94 13.90 -12.24
CA GLY A 167 24.42 13.12 -13.37
C GLY A 167 25.11 13.98 -14.41
N THR A 168 25.91 13.35 -15.27
CA THR A 168 26.57 14.01 -16.41
C THR A 168 25.60 14.39 -17.54
N ASN A 169 24.42 13.74 -17.61
CA ASN A 169 23.41 13.97 -18.64
C ASN A 169 22.07 14.44 -18.05
N SER A 170 21.84 15.75 -18.08
CA SER A 170 20.62 16.39 -17.56
C SER A 170 19.34 16.08 -18.35
N LYS A 171 19.44 15.42 -19.52
CA LYS A 171 18.27 14.99 -20.30
C LYS A 171 17.67 13.67 -19.80
N LEU A 172 18.40 12.91 -18.97
CA LEU A 172 17.92 11.66 -18.42
C LEU A 172 17.10 11.91 -17.16
N LYS A 173 15.90 11.33 -17.09
CA LYS A 173 15.09 11.33 -15.87
C LYS A 173 15.87 10.71 -14.69
N PRO A 174 15.80 11.26 -13.48
CA PRO A 174 16.53 10.74 -12.33
C PRO A 174 16.00 9.38 -11.87
N ILE A 175 16.82 8.66 -11.09
CA ILE A 175 16.34 7.59 -10.20
C ILE A 175 16.17 8.20 -8.81
N VAL A 176 15.06 7.88 -8.13
CA VAL A 176 14.82 8.31 -6.76
C VAL A 176 14.91 7.09 -5.83
N PHE A 177 15.73 7.20 -4.78
CA PHE A 177 15.76 6.27 -3.66
C PHE A 177 15.10 6.90 -2.45
N MET A 178 14.16 6.18 -1.85
CA MET A 178 13.41 6.59 -0.68
C MET A 178 13.84 5.79 0.54
N ALA A 179 13.72 6.43 1.71
CA ALA A 179 13.77 5.84 3.04
C ALA A 179 13.15 6.85 4.02
N HIS A 180 12.89 6.46 5.26
CA HIS A 180 12.52 7.40 6.32
C HIS A 180 13.52 7.38 7.47
N GLN A 181 13.50 8.45 8.26
CA GLN A 181 14.41 8.66 9.38
C GLN A 181 13.79 8.28 10.73
N ASP A 182 12.47 8.33 10.81
CA ASP A 182 11.75 8.07 12.04
C ASP A 182 11.63 6.57 12.33
N VAL A 183 11.11 6.26 13.51
CA VAL A 183 10.89 4.89 13.95
C VAL A 183 9.66 4.87 14.84
N VAL A 184 8.92 3.75 14.86
CA VAL A 184 7.85 3.61 15.85
C VAL A 184 8.37 3.76 17.30
N PRO A 185 7.52 4.21 18.25
CA PRO A 185 7.88 4.30 19.65
C PRO A 185 8.25 2.96 20.27
N VAL A 186 9.09 3.00 21.30
CA VAL A 186 9.25 1.89 22.24
C VAL A 186 8.16 2.01 23.29
N ASN A 187 7.35 0.96 23.46
CA ASN A 187 6.34 0.94 24.51
C ASN A 187 7.02 0.84 25.89
N PRO A 188 6.82 1.81 26.81
CA PRO A 188 7.45 1.80 28.13
C PRO A 188 7.13 0.53 28.95
N SER A 189 5.97 -0.07 28.71
CA SER A 189 5.53 -1.29 29.41
C SER A 189 6.27 -2.55 28.96
N THR A 190 6.86 -2.53 27.76
CA THR A 190 7.61 -3.66 27.20
C THR A 190 9.10 -3.36 27.05
N GLU A 191 9.57 -2.16 27.43
CA GLU A 191 10.98 -1.79 27.35
C GLU A 191 11.88 -2.77 28.12
N SER A 192 11.44 -3.23 29.29
CA SER A 192 12.16 -4.24 30.10
C SER A 192 12.23 -5.63 29.47
N GLN A 193 11.46 -5.90 28.41
CA GLN A 193 11.48 -7.17 27.69
C GLN A 193 12.56 -7.21 26.60
N TRP A 194 13.18 -6.07 26.28
CA TRP A 194 14.27 -6.03 25.32
C TRP A 194 15.50 -6.73 25.89
N THR A 195 16.03 -7.68 25.13
CA THR A 195 17.27 -8.40 25.46
C THR A 195 18.45 -7.42 25.55
N TYR A 196 18.51 -6.46 24.63
CA TYR A 196 19.43 -5.33 24.65
C TYR A 196 18.64 -4.04 24.46
N GLY A 197 19.03 -2.96 25.14
CA GLY A 197 18.27 -1.70 25.12
C GLY A 197 17.90 -1.24 23.71
N PRO A 198 16.69 -0.71 23.49
CA PRO A 198 16.10 -0.48 22.16
C PRO A 198 16.92 0.47 21.28
N PHE A 199 17.69 1.38 21.88
CA PHE A 199 18.57 2.31 21.17
C PHE A 199 20.05 2.05 21.52
N SER A 200 20.41 0.82 21.92
CA SER A 200 21.80 0.46 22.23
C SER A 200 22.65 0.29 20.97
N GLY A 201 22.05 -0.24 19.88
CA GLY A 201 22.79 -0.68 18.71
C GLY A 201 23.74 -1.84 19.05
N HIS A 202 23.37 -2.73 19.98
CA HIS A 202 24.22 -3.83 20.41
C HIS A 202 24.44 -4.83 19.27
N VAL A 203 25.66 -5.35 19.13
CA VAL A 203 25.98 -6.44 18.19
C VAL A 203 26.33 -7.68 18.99
N ASP A 204 25.56 -8.76 18.81
CA ASP A 204 25.81 -10.02 19.49
C ASP A 204 26.86 -10.88 18.77
N SER A 205 27.20 -12.02 19.38
CA SER A 205 28.18 -12.97 18.83
C SER A 205 27.72 -13.67 17.54
N ASP A 206 26.41 -13.70 17.27
CA ASP A 206 25.83 -14.31 16.09
C ASP A 206 25.72 -13.31 14.92
N GLY A 207 26.15 -12.06 15.12
CA GLY A 207 26.15 -11.03 14.09
C GLY A 207 24.80 -10.35 13.92
N TRP A 208 23.94 -10.35 14.93
CA TRP A 208 22.74 -9.52 14.94
C TRP A 208 23.01 -8.15 15.52
N ILE A 209 22.54 -7.11 14.83
CA ILE A 209 22.52 -5.73 15.29
C ILE A 209 21.14 -5.48 15.87
N TRP A 210 21.08 -5.25 17.18
CA TRP A 210 19.86 -5.08 17.95
C TRP A 210 19.53 -3.59 18.13
N GLY A 211 18.27 -3.25 17.88
CA GLY A 211 17.73 -1.94 18.17
C GLY A 211 16.60 -1.53 17.23
N ARG A 212 15.76 -0.63 17.73
CA ARG A 212 14.67 0.01 16.99
C ARG A 212 15.25 0.78 15.79
N GLY A 213 14.73 0.48 14.61
CA GLY A 213 15.18 1.08 13.35
C GLY A 213 16.23 0.27 12.59
N THR A 214 16.71 -0.84 13.15
CA THR A 214 17.66 -1.73 12.46
C THR A 214 17.02 -2.43 11.26
N THR A 215 15.72 -2.64 11.27
CA THR A 215 14.97 -3.24 10.15
C THR A 215 14.10 -2.23 9.41
N ASP A 216 13.60 -1.20 10.11
CA ASP A 216 12.64 -0.23 9.59
C ASP A 216 12.89 1.19 10.15
N CYS A 217 13.52 2.10 9.41
CA CYS A 217 14.18 1.88 8.12
C CYS A 217 15.59 2.50 8.05
N LYS A 218 16.24 2.65 9.20
CA LYS A 218 17.59 3.24 9.25
C LYS A 218 18.62 2.40 8.51
N ASN A 219 18.41 1.10 8.39
CA ASN A 219 19.23 0.23 7.54
C ASN A 219 19.25 0.66 6.07
N THR A 220 18.10 1.00 5.48
CA THR A 220 17.99 1.45 4.09
C THR A 220 18.58 2.85 3.94
N LEU A 221 18.24 3.77 4.84
CA LEU A 221 18.80 5.12 4.90
C LEU A 221 20.34 5.11 4.92
N ILE A 222 20.92 4.39 5.88
CA ILE A 222 22.37 4.26 6.06
C ILE A 222 23.00 3.44 4.93
N GLY A 223 22.27 2.46 4.39
CA GLY A 223 22.72 1.64 3.27
C GLY A 223 22.90 2.44 1.98
N ILE A 224 21.91 3.27 1.64
CA ILE A 224 21.95 4.19 0.48
C ILE A 224 23.12 5.18 0.63
N LEU A 225 23.23 5.84 1.79
CA LEU A 225 24.29 6.80 2.05
C LEU A 225 25.68 6.15 1.97
N SER A 226 25.84 4.94 2.51
CA SER A 226 27.10 4.19 2.47
C SER A 226 27.49 3.79 1.05
N ALA A 227 26.53 3.42 0.20
CA ALA A 227 26.77 3.12 -1.21
C ALA A 227 27.26 4.34 -1.98
N ILE A 228 26.65 5.50 -1.78
CA ILE A 228 27.05 6.75 -2.44
C ILE A 228 28.40 7.26 -1.92
N GLU A 229 28.63 7.20 -0.61
CA GLU A 229 29.93 7.55 -0.02
C GLU A 229 31.06 6.69 -0.60
N GLN A 230 30.81 5.40 -0.83
CA GLN A 230 31.75 4.50 -1.49
C GLN A 230 32.00 4.91 -2.95
N LEU A 231 30.94 5.14 -3.74
CA LEU A 231 31.07 5.60 -5.14
C LEU A 231 31.83 6.93 -5.26
N LEU A 232 31.60 7.87 -4.35
CA LEU A 232 32.33 9.14 -4.29
C LEU A 232 33.80 8.93 -3.92
N SER A 233 34.12 7.97 -3.06
CA SER A 233 35.52 7.61 -2.75
C SER A 233 36.26 7.05 -3.96
N GLU A 234 35.52 6.39 -4.86
CA GLU A 234 35.99 5.83 -6.13
C GLU A 234 36.00 6.87 -7.27
N GLN A 235 35.66 8.13 -6.99
CA GLN A 235 35.58 9.23 -7.98
C GLN A 235 34.59 8.92 -9.12
N TYR A 236 33.56 8.13 -8.84
CA TYR A 236 32.49 7.87 -9.79
C TYR A 236 31.67 9.16 -10.03
N THR A 237 30.99 9.25 -11.18
CA THR A 237 29.95 10.25 -11.45
C THR A 237 28.89 9.58 -12.31
N PRO A 238 27.62 9.56 -11.90
CA PRO A 238 26.59 8.82 -12.63
C PRO A 238 26.21 9.50 -13.94
N GLU A 239 25.74 8.72 -14.92
CA GLU A 239 25.19 9.30 -16.16
C GLU A 239 23.92 10.12 -15.89
N ARG A 240 22.99 9.55 -15.12
CA ARG A 240 21.73 10.20 -14.71
C ARG A 240 21.81 10.66 -13.27
N ALA A 241 20.99 11.64 -12.90
CA ALA A 241 20.92 12.07 -11.51
C ALA A 241 20.35 10.94 -10.62
N ILE A 242 20.94 10.79 -9.43
CA ILE A 242 20.41 9.96 -8.34
C ILE A 242 19.90 10.90 -7.26
N VAL A 243 18.62 10.78 -6.92
CA VAL A 243 17.94 11.62 -5.93
C VAL A 243 17.63 10.78 -4.71
N LEU A 244 18.00 11.26 -3.54
CA LEU A 244 17.66 10.66 -2.26
C LEU A 244 16.52 11.45 -1.64
N SER A 245 15.46 10.77 -1.23
CA SER A 245 14.24 11.36 -0.66
C SER A 245 14.01 10.75 0.71
N PHE A 246 14.36 11.48 1.78
CA PHE A 246 14.26 10.97 3.15
C PHE A 246 13.19 11.69 3.97
N GLY A 247 12.14 10.95 4.33
CA GLY A 247 11.07 11.39 5.24
C GLY A 247 11.49 11.39 6.71
N PHE A 248 10.66 11.96 7.58
CA PHE A 248 10.87 11.98 9.05
C PHE A 248 9.58 11.72 9.84
N ASP A 249 8.51 11.31 9.17
CA ASP A 249 7.22 11.02 9.80
C ASP A 249 6.44 9.89 9.11
N GLU A 250 7.12 8.93 8.47
CA GLU A 250 6.49 7.82 7.72
C GLU A 250 5.58 7.00 8.63
N GLU A 251 6.06 6.68 9.84
CA GLU A 251 5.38 5.84 10.83
C GLU A 251 4.08 6.49 11.34
N ILE A 252 3.90 7.79 11.05
CA ILE A 252 2.68 8.57 11.29
C ILE A 252 2.11 9.17 9.99
N SER A 253 2.26 8.41 8.91
CA SER A 253 1.70 8.56 7.55
C SER A 253 2.42 9.50 6.57
N GLY A 254 3.55 10.10 6.91
CA GLY A 254 4.38 10.89 5.97
C GLY A 254 3.81 12.25 5.56
N VAL A 255 2.75 12.71 6.24
CA VAL A 255 1.96 13.89 5.83
C VAL A 255 2.77 15.19 5.90
N ARG A 256 3.75 15.26 6.80
CA ARG A 256 4.58 16.45 7.06
C ARG A 256 5.93 16.37 6.35
N SER A 257 6.38 15.20 5.93
CA SER A 257 7.65 15.04 5.24
C SER A 257 7.49 14.53 3.81
N ALA A 258 7.05 13.29 3.61
CA ALA A 258 6.97 12.68 2.29
C ALA A 258 6.00 13.39 1.35
N ARG A 259 4.85 13.88 1.83
CA ARG A 259 3.93 14.68 1.00
C ARG A 259 4.60 15.95 0.44
N PRO A 260 5.12 16.88 1.27
CA PRO A 260 5.79 18.06 0.72
C PRO A 260 7.08 17.74 -0.05
N ILE A 261 7.79 16.66 0.27
CA ILE A 261 8.92 16.18 -0.56
C ILE A 261 8.43 15.77 -1.94
N ALA A 262 7.36 14.97 -2.04
CA ALA A 262 6.82 14.53 -3.31
C ALA A 262 6.28 15.71 -4.15
N GLU A 263 5.59 16.66 -3.52
CA GLU A 263 5.16 17.91 -4.15
C GLU A 263 6.37 18.69 -4.70
N ARG A 264 7.46 18.76 -3.93
CA ARG A 264 8.70 19.42 -4.35
C ARG A 264 9.37 18.70 -5.51
N LEU A 265 9.42 17.36 -5.49
CA LEU A 265 9.95 16.56 -6.61
C LEU A 265 9.09 16.73 -7.87
N GLU A 266 7.76 16.80 -7.73
CA GLU A 266 6.85 17.03 -8.86
C GLU A 266 7.05 18.44 -9.44
N GLN A 267 7.34 19.45 -8.61
CA GLN A 267 7.70 20.79 -9.08
C GLN A 267 9.03 20.81 -9.86
N ILE A 268 10.03 20.01 -9.44
CA ILE A 268 11.35 19.98 -10.06
C ILE A 268 11.33 19.17 -11.38
N TYR A 269 10.71 17.98 -11.37
CA TYR A 269 10.79 17.03 -12.47
C TYR A 269 9.51 16.92 -13.30
N GLY A 270 8.39 17.42 -12.79
CA GLY A 270 7.06 17.27 -13.40
C GLY A 270 6.44 15.88 -13.17
N LYS A 271 5.17 15.76 -13.57
CA LYS A 271 4.45 14.48 -13.61
C LYS A 271 5.15 13.53 -14.57
N ASN A 272 5.33 12.27 -14.16
CA ASN A 272 6.10 11.25 -14.90
C ASN A 272 7.56 11.68 -15.21
N GLY A 273 8.11 12.60 -14.41
CA GLY A 273 9.45 13.15 -14.55
C GLY A 273 10.57 12.26 -14.01
N VAL A 274 10.26 11.20 -13.28
CA VAL A 274 11.22 10.28 -12.65
C VAL A 274 11.28 8.95 -13.42
N ALA A 275 12.47 8.39 -13.59
CA ALA A 275 12.67 7.14 -14.34
C ALA A 275 12.19 5.92 -13.54
N LEU A 276 12.53 5.91 -12.25
CA LEU A 276 12.38 4.80 -11.31
C LEU A 276 12.35 5.37 -9.89
N ILE A 277 11.40 4.89 -9.09
CA ILE A 277 11.42 5.05 -7.63
C ILE A 277 11.67 3.68 -7.01
N LEU A 278 12.61 3.62 -6.07
CA LEU A 278 12.79 2.47 -5.20
C LEU A 278 12.66 2.95 -3.75
N ASP A 279 11.68 2.38 -3.06
CA ASP A 279 11.44 2.62 -1.64
C ASP A 279 11.70 1.35 -0.83
N GLU A 280 11.67 1.52 0.48
CA GLU A 280 11.60 0.42 1.42
C GLU A 280 10.45 -0.54 1.07
N GLY A 281 10.56 -1.76 1.55
CA GLY A 281 9.46 -2.68 1.43
C GLY A 281 9.61 -3.84 2.38
N PHE A 282 8.51 -4.53 2.64
CA PHE A 282 8.51 -5.81 3.36
C PHE A 282 8.63 -7.00 2.40
N THR A 283 9.18 -6.74 1.22
CA THR A 283 9.52 -7.74 0.20
C THR A 283 11.02 -7.77 0.01
N GLY A 284 11.58 -8.96 -0.14
CA GLY A 284 13.02 -9.20 -0.16
C GLY A 284 13.28 -10.59 -0.71
N LEU A 285 14.33 -11.25 -0.22
CA LEU A 285 14.66 -12.61 -0.61
C LEU A 285 14.11 -13.64 0.37
N ASP A 286 13.50 -14.71 -0.15
CA ASP A 286 13.04 -15.84 0.66
C ASP A 286 13.18 -17.17 -0.10
N GLN A 287 13.26 -18.25 0.67
CA GLN A 287 13.24 -19.62 0.14
C GLN A 287 11.81 -20.13 0.10
N SER A 288 11.32 -20.44 -1.09
CA SER A 288 9.96 -20.95 -1.29
C SER A 288 9.92 -21.88 -2.49
N TYR A 289 9.05 -22.89 -2.47
CA TYR A 289 8.97 -23.91 -3.52
C TYR A 289 10.33 -24.51 -3.90
N GLY A 290 11.24 -24.68 -2.93
CA GLY A 290 12.57 -25.27 -3.15
C GLY A 290 13.57 -24.41 -3.93
N VAL A 291 13.27 -23.12 -4.17
CA VAL A 291 14.18 -22.17 -4.83
C VAL A 291 14.15 -20.82 -4.11
N GLN A 292 15.15 -19.99 -4.37
CA GLN A 292 15.18 -18.63 -3.86
C GLN A 292 14.35 -17.70 -4.74
N PHE A 293 13.44 -16.96 -4.13
CA PHE A 293 12.71 -15.87 -4.76
C PHE A 293 13.25 -14.54 -4.26
N ALA A 294 13.34 -13.57 -5.17
CA ALA A 294 13.38 -12.16 -4.83
C ALA A 294 12.00 -11.57 -5.15
N ARG A 295 11.21 -11.33 -4.10
CA ARG A 295 9.87 -10.75 -4.24
C ARG A 295 10.01 -9.25 -4.39
N LEU A 296 9.51 -8.72 -5.50
CA LEU A 296 9.57 -7.31 -5.81
C LEU A 296 8.17 -6.69 -5.63
N GLY A 297 8.00 -5.80 -4.66
CA GLY A 297 6.72 -5.17 -4.35
C GLY A 297 6.27 -4.20 -5.44
N LEU A 298 5.21 -4.56 -6.18
CA LEU A 298 4.65 -3.80 -7.30
C LEU A 298 3.34 -3.08 -6.94
N ALA A 299 2.73 -3.41 -5.81
CA ALA A 299 1.47 -2.85 -5.36
C ALA A 299 1.39 -2.85 -3.84
N GLU A 300 0.53 -2.01 -3.29
CA GLU A 300 0.16 -1.94 -1.89
C GLU A 300 -1.35 -1.94 -1.76
N LYS A 301 -1.84 -2.47 -0.65
CA LYS A 301 -3.26 -2.39 -0.30
C LYS A 301 -3.69 -0.96 -0.01
N GLY A 302 -4.96 -0.66 -0.20
CA GLY A 302 -5.54 0.59 0.29
C GLY A 302 -5.81 0.54 1.78
N ALA A 303 -6.25 1.65 2.37
CA ALA A 303 -6.63 1.72 3.76
C ALA A 303 -7.77 2.71 3.98
N ILE A 304 -8.58 2.46 5.01
CA ILE A 304 -9.57 3.41 5.53
C ILE A 304 -9.92 3.05 6.97
N ASN A 305 -10.09 4.07 7.82
CA ASN A 305 -10.76 3.90 9.11
C ASN A 305 -12.20 4.41 9.00
N LEU A 306 -13.15 3.56 9.39
CA LEU A 306 -14.57 3.91 9.47
C LEU A 306 -15.00 4.00 10.93
N ASP A 307 -15.70 5.07 11.26
CA ASP A 307 -16.32 5.27 12.56
C ASP A 307 -17.82 4.98 12.46
N LEU A 308 -18.32 4.17 13.38
CA LEU A 308 -19.74 3.95 13.61
C LEU A 308 -20.18 4.72 14.84
N GLU A 309 -21.24 5.51 14.70
CA GLU A 309 -21.91 6.15 15.82
C GLU A 309 -23.34 5.67 15.91
N VAL A 310 -23.80 5.34 17.12
CA VAL A 310 -25.20 5.04 17.41
C VAL A 310 -25.71 6.08 18.39
N LEU A 311 -26.65 6.91 17.95
CA LEU A 311 -27.27 7.95 18.76
C LEU A 311 -28.71 7.55 19.06
N THR A 312 -28.99 7.30 20.33
CA THR A 312 -30.32 6.89 20.82
C THR A 312 -30.75 7.76 21.99
N PRO A 313 -32.06 7.87 22.29
CA PRO A 313 -32.52 8.55 23.49
C PRO A 313 -31.95 7.90 24.76
N GLY A 314 -31.58 8.73 25.73
CA GLY A 314 -31.19 8.29 27.06
C GLY A 314 -32.41 7.91 27.90
N GLY A 315 -32.17 7.61 29.18
CA GLY A 315 -33.26 7.26 30.09
C GLY A 315 -32.79 6.44 31.28
N HIS A 316 -33.73 6.08 32.15
CA HIS A 316 -33.46 5.25 33.32
C HIS A 316 -33.47 3.76 32.93
N SER A 317 -32.49 2.98 33.39
CA SER A 317 -32.37 1.56 33.01
C SER A 317 -33.55 0.68 33.42
N SER A 318 -34.42 1.12 34.35
CA SER A 318 -35.63 0.39 34.73
C SER A 318 -36.79 0.51 33.72
N VAL A 319 -36.70 1.44 32.77
CA VAL A 319 -37.71 1.66 31.72
C VAL A 319 -36.99 1.86 30.38
N PRO A 320 -36.34 0.82 29.84
CA PRO A 320 -35.63 0.92 28.57
C PRO A 320 -36.58 1.23 27.40
N HIS A 321 -36.10 2.03 26.45
CA HIS A 321 -36.82 2.29 25.22
C HIS A 321 -36.63 1.13 24.23
N GLY A 322 -37.73 0.50 23.82
CA GLY A 322 -37.71 -0.56 22.81
C GLY A 322 -36.96 -1.83 23.24
N ARG A 323 -36.50 -2.60 22.26
CA ARG A 323 -35.88 -3.92 22.48
C ARG A 323 -34.37 -3.87 22.72
N HIS A 324 -33.68 -2.86 22.19
CA HIS A 324 -32.22 -2.75 22.21
C HIS A 324 -31.80 -1.35 22.64
N THR A 325 -30.79 -1.26 23.51
CA THR A 325 -30.11 -0.01 23.87
C THR A 325 -29.09 0.37 22.80
N GLY A 326 -28.50 1.57 22.87
CA GLY A 326 -27.44 2.01 21.94
C GLY A 326 -26.29 1.00 21.81
N ILE A 327 -25.78 0.49 22.94
CA ILE A 327 -24.76 -0.58 22.94
C ILE A 327 -25.29 -1.86 22.29
N GLY A 328 -26.52 -2.28 22.57
CA GLY A 328 -27.11 -3.47 21.94
C GLY A 328 -27.30 -3.33 20.43
N ILE A 329 -27.59 -2.13 19.93
CA ILE A 329 -27.63 -1.83 18.50
C ILE A 329 -26.21 -1.88 17.91
N MET A 330 -25.24 -1.22 18.54
CA MET A 330 -23.83 -1.26 18.13
C MET A 330 -23.34 -2.70 18.02
N SER A 331 -23.58 -3.55 19.02
CA SER A 331 -23.19 -4.97 18.98
C SER A 331 -23.77 -5.69 17.76
N ARG A 332 -25.01 -5.40 17.36
CA ARG A 332 -25.61 -6.01 16.15
C ARG A 332 -24.98 -5.52 14.85
N LEU A 333 -24.59 -4.24 14.79
CA LEU A 333 -23.89 -3.68 13.64
C LEU A 333 -22.51 -4.32 13.48
N LEU A 334 -21.76 -4.42 14.60
CA LEU A 334 -20.44 -5.03 14.62
C LEU A 334 -20.48 -6.51 14.23
N VAL A 335 -21.43 -7.29 14.79
CA VAL A 335 -21.65 -8.69 14.38
C VAL A 335 -21.98 -8.79 12.90
N ALA A 336 -22.82 -7.89 12.36
CA ALA A 336 -23.13 -7.89 10.94
C ALA A 336 -21.89 -7.62 10.06
N LEU A 337 -20.95 -6.78 10.50
CA LEU A 337 -19.69 -6.61 9.78
C LEU A 337 -18.82 -7.88 9.84
N GLU A 338 -18.68 -8.50 11.01
CA GLU A 338 -17.87 -9.72 11.19
C GLU A 338 -18.46 -10.95 10.47
N ASP A 339 -19.78 -11.05 10.38
CA ASP A 339 -20.47 -12.11 9.63
C ASP A 339 -20.38 -11.93 8.10
N HIS A 340 -19.89 -10.78 7.62
CA HIS A 340 -19.76 -10.47 6.20
C HIS A 340 -18.33 -10.05 5.84
N PRO A 341 -17.31 -10.91 6.05
CA PRO A 341 -15.94 -10.61 5.64
C PRO A 341 -15.85 -10.45 4.12
N ASP A 342 -14.87 -9.67 3.65
CA ASP A 342 -14.62 -9.53 2.22
C ASP A 342 -14.12 -10.86 1.63
N PRO A 343 -14.70 -11.36 0.53
CA PRO A 343 -14.28 -12.63 -0.05
C PRO A 343 -12.89 -12.48 -0.68
N PRO A 344 -12.01 -13.50 -0.54
CA PRO A 344 -10.69 -13.49 -1.18
C PRO A 344 -10.84 -13.55 -2.71
N SER A 345 -10.03 -12.79 -3.43
CA SER A 345 -10.00 -12.80 -4.90
C SER A 345 -8.58 -12.72 -5.45
N MET A 346 -8.42 -13.25 -6.66
CA MET A 346 -7.27 -13.00 -7.51
C MET A 346 -7.74 -12.91 -8.95
N ASP A 347 -7.51 -11.76 -9.57
CA ASP A 347 -7.72 -11.55 -11.00
C ASP A 347 -6.39 -11.46 -11.76
N LYS A 348 -6.48 -11.32 -13.08
CA LYS A 348 -5.30 -11.17 -13.94
C LYS A 348 -4.48 -9.95 -13.48
N GLY A 349 -3.19 -10.16 -13.23
CA GLY A 349 -2.29 -9.11 -12.75
C GLY A 349 -2.24 -8.96 -11.24
N HIS A 350 -3.05 -9.73 -10.48
CA HIS A 350 -2.97 -9.74 -9.02
C HIS A 350 -1.56 -10.14 -8.56
N PRO A 351 -0.92 -9.43 -7.62
CA PRO A 351 0.48 -9.68 -7.27
C PRO A 351 0.75 -11.11 -6.78
N MET A 352 -0.16 -11.70 -6.00
CA MET A 352 -0.04 -13.10 -5.57
C MET A 352 -0.10 -14.08 -6.76
N LEU A 353 -0.95 -13.81 -7.73
CA LEU A 353 -1.07 -14.67 -8.91
C LEU A 353 0.22 -14.64 -9.73
N SER A 354 0.81 -13.46 -9.91
CA SER A 354 2.09 -13.28 -10.60
C SER A 354 3.24 -14.01 -9.88
N TYR A 355 3.29 -13.94 -8.54
CA TYR A 355 4.22 -14.73 -7.74
C TYR A 355 4.03 -16.24 -7.95
N LEU A 356 2.79 -16.72 -7.86
CA LEU A 356 2.46 -18.13 -8.05
C LEU A 356 2.77 -18.63 -9.46
N GLN A 357 2.67 -17.78 -10.49
CA GLN A 357 3.07 -18.11 -11.85
C GLN A 357 4.59 -18.31 -11.94
N CYS A 358 5.39 -17.47 -11.28
CA CYS A 358 6.83 -17.71 -11.13
C CYS A 358 7.16 -18.99 -10.38
N ALA A 359 6.43 -19.30 -9.31
CA ALA A 359 6.56 -20.57 -8.62
C ALA A 359 6.14 -21.78 -9.48
N ALA A 360 5.14 -21.61 -10.35
CA ALA A 360 4.73 -22.66 -11.27
C ALA A 360 5.78 -22.91 -12.37
N ASP A 361 6.45 -21.87 -12.85
CA ASP A 361 7.41 -21.95 -13.94
C ASP A 361 8.80 -22.40 -13.47
N HIS A 362 9.28 -21.88 -12.33
CA HIS A 362 10.65 -22.09 -11.86
C HIS A 362 10.76 -22.85 -10.54
N GLY A 363 9.68 -22.93 -9.76
CA GLY A 363 9.66 -23.61 -8.47
C GLY A 363 9.26 -25.08 -8.53
N ASN A 364 9.52 -25.77 -7.43
CA ASN A 364 9.04 -27.11 -7.13
C ASN A 364 7.58 -27.06 -6.62
N MET A 365 6.66 -26.81 -7.56
CA MET A 365 5.22 -26.79 -7.32
C MET A 365 4.55 -28.06 -7.87
N SER A 366 3.52 -28.58 -7.17
CA SER A 366 2.79 -29.76 -7.65
C SER A 366 2.08 -29.50 -8.98
N ASN A 367 1.99 -30.50 -9.86
CA ASN A 367 1.31 -30.37 -11.16
C ASN A 367 -0.16 -29.94 -11.02
N THR A 368 -0.83 -30.39 -9.95
CA THR A 368 -2.21 -29.98 -9.64
C THR A 368 -2.30 -28.49 -9.38
N LEU A 369 -1.40 -27.93 -8.54
CA LEU A 369 -1.40 -26.51 -8.25
C LEU A 369 -0.97 -25.68 -9.47
N LYS A 370 0.03 -26.13 -10.24
CA LYS A 370 0.44 -25.47 -11.50
C LYS A 370 -0.74 -25.30 -12.47
N LYS A 371 -1.58 -26.35 -12.62
CA LYS A 371 -2.79 -26.29 -13.47
C LYS A 371 -3.79 -25.25 -12.96
N ARG A 372 -4.01 -25.16 -11.65
CA ARG A 372 -4.92 -24.17 -11.05
C ARG A 372 -4.41 -22.73 -11.21
N VAL A 373 -3.10 -22.51 -11.05
CA VAL A 373 -2.47 -21.20 -11.23
C VAL A 373 -2.61 -20.70 -12.67
N ARG A 374 -2.55 -21.60 -13.66
CA ARG A 374 -2.61 -21.26 -15.10
C ARG A 374 -4.03 -21.20 -15.67
N ASP A 375 -5.04 -21.64 -14.94
CA ASP A 375 -6.44 -21.66 -15.39
C ASP A 375 -7.26 -20.57 -14.69
N PRO A 376 -7.62 -19.48 -15.39
CA PRO A 376 -8.42 -18.39 -14.82
C PRO A 376 -9.74 -18.84 -14.19
N THR A 377 -10.33 -19.93 -14.68
CA THR A 377 -11.59 -20.48 -14.12
C THR A 377 -11.40 -21.08 -12.72
N LYS A 378 -10.16 -21.27 -12.27
CA LYS A 378 -9.80 -21.83 -10.97
C LYS A 378 -9.35 -20.79 -9.95
N TRP A 379 -9.13 -19.53 -10.34
CA TRP A 379 -8.54 -18.52 -9.46
C TRP A 379 -9.41 -18.19 -8.25
N ASN A 380 -10.74 -18.16 -8.38
CA ASN A 380 -11.64 -17.95 -7.23
C ASN A 380 -11.49 -19.07 -6.19
N ALA A 381 -11.67 -20.32 -6.61
CA ALA A 381 -11.49 -21.47 -5.72
C ALA A 381 -10.06 -21.58 -5.17
N LEU A 382 -9.05 -21.17 -5.94
CA LEU A 382 -7.66 -21.10 -5.46
C LEU A 382 -7.45 -20.00 -4.41
N SER A 383 -8.07 -18.84 -4.58
CA SER A 383 -8.02 -17.75 -3.62
C SER A 383 -8.67 -18.13 -2.30
N GLU A 384 -9.82 -18.80 -2.36
CA GLU A 384 -10.50 -19.38 -1.20
C GLU A 384 -9.60 -20.37 -0.45
N ASP A 385 -9.07 -21.39 -1.15
CA ASP A 385 -8.19 -22.40 -0.53
C ASP A 385 -6.93 -21.78 0.11
N LEU A 386 -6.28 -20.84 -0.59
CA LEU A 386 -5.08 -20.17 -0.10
C LEU A 386 -5.39 -19.32 1.14
N SER A 387 -6.52 -18.59 1.13
CA SER A 387 -6.94 -17.79 2.28
C SER A 387 -7.20 -18.62 3.53
N GLN A 388 -7.69 -19.85 3.38
CA GLN A 388 -7.94 -20.75 4.50
C GLN A 388 -6.65 -21.38 5.05
N SER A 389 -5.60 -21.44 4.23
CA SER A 389 -4.33 -22.08 4.61
C SER A 389 -3.43 -21.23 5.51
N SER A 390 -3.62 -19.90 5.52
CA SER A 390 -2.77 -18.97 6.28
C SER A 390 -3.47 -17.63 6.47
N GLU A 391 -3.41 -17.09 7.68
CA GLU A 391 -3.91 -15.74 7.99
C GLU A 391 -3.22 -14.66 7.16
N VAL A 392 -1.92 -14.82 6.89
CA VAL A 392 -1.14 -13.92 6.04
C VAL A 392 -1.65 -13.95 4.61
N LEU A 393 -1.95 -15.14 4.08
CA LEU A 393 -2.51 -15.27 2.73
C LEU A 393 -3.94 -14.73 2.65
N ARG A 394 -4.76 -14.96 3.68
CA ARG A 394 -6.09 -14.33 3.80
C ARG A 394 -5.98 -12.81 3.74
N ALA A 395 -5.10 -12.24 4.55
CA ALA A 395 -4.88 -10.80 4.58
C ALA A 395 -4.38 -10.24 3.25
N PHE A 396 -3.60 -11.02 2.50
CA PHE A 396 -3.13 -10.64 1.17
C PHE A 396 -4.23 -10.67 0.11
N LEU A 397 -5.16 -11.63 0.19
CA LEU A 397 -6.15 -11.92 -0.85
C LEU A 397 -7.50 -11.22 -0.67
N SER A 398 -7.75 -10.60 0.48
CA SER A 398 -9.04 -10.00 0.83
C SER A 398 -8.87 -8.64 1.50
N THR A 399 -9.93 -7.83 1.52
CA THR A 399 -9.96 -6.67 2.41
C THR A 399 -10.02 -7.15 3.86
N THR A 400 -9.03 -6.78 4.68
CA THR A 400 -9.06 -7.11 6.11
C THR A 400 -9.88 -6.09 6.86
N GLN A 401 -10.49 -6.53 7.94
CA GLN A 401 -11.28 -5.71 8.86
C GLN A 401 -10.83 -6.01 10.29
N ALA A 402 -10.65 -4.97 11.09
CA ALA A 402 -10.40 -5.09 12.52
C ALA A 402 -11.24 -4.04 13.27
N ILE A 403 -12.06 -4.49 14.22
CA ILE A 403 -12.80 -3.60 15.13
C ILE A 403 -11.86 -3.31 16.30
N ASP A 404 -11.27 -2.13 16.30
CA ASP A 404 -10.16 -1.82 17.20
C ASP A 404 -10.62 -1.11 18.47
N LEU A 405 -11.63 -0.24 18.37
CA LEU A 405 -12.12 0.59 19.48
C LEU A 405 -13.64 0.49 19.58
N VAL A 406 -14.16 0.37 20.81
CA VAL A 406 -15.59 0.41 21.11
C VAL A 406 -15.81 1.16 22.44
N ASP A 407 -16.61 2.22 22.40
CA ASP A 407 -16.92 3.08 23.54
C ASP A 407 -18.44 3.25 23.71
N GLY A 408 -18.94 3.24 24.95
CA GLY A 408 -20.35 3.49 25.22
C GLY A 408 -20.78 3.37 26.68
N GLY A 409 -21.78 4.17 27.05
CA GLY A 409 -22.32 4.21 28.42
C GLY A 409 -21.45 5.00 29.40
N VAL A 410 -22.09 5.51 30.46
CA VAL A 410 -21.41 6.35 31.47
C VAL A 410 -21.55 5.74 32.88
N LYS A 411 -22.71 5.15 33.19
CA LYS A 411 -22.98 4.50 34.48
C LYS A 411 -24.10 3.45 34.33
N VAL A 412 -24.17 2.52 35.28
CA VAL A 412 -25.04 1.33 35.22
C VAL A 412 -26.56 1.60 35.14
N ASN A 413 -27.03 2.75 35.63
CA ASN A 413 -28.46 3.07 35.70
C ASN A 413 -28.93 4.13 34.69
N ALA A 414 -28.13 4.42 33.66
CA ALA A 414 -28.49 5.31 32.56
C ALA A 414 -28.34 4.61 31.21
N LEU A 415 -29.35 4.72 30.36
CA LEU A 415 -29.29 4.21 29.00
C LEU A 415 -28.25 5.01 28.19
N PRO A 416 -27.37 4.33 27.40
CA PRO A 416 -26.40 5.02 26.57
C PRO A 416 -27.05 5.88 25.48
N GLU A 417 -26.72 7.16 25.48
CA GLU A 417 -27.17 8.12 24.44
C GLU A 417 -26.28 8.09 23.20
N TYR A 418 -25.02 7.73 23.39
CA TYR A 418 -23.98 7.66 22.37
C TYR A 418 -23.18 6.38 22.56
N THR A 419 -22.92 5.69 21.45
CA THR A 419 -22.00 4.54 21.39
C THR A 419 -21.20 4.67 20.10
N HIS A 420 -19.90 4.45 20.19
CA HIS A 420 -18.96 4.65 19.09
C HIS A 420 -18.09 3.41 18.90
N ALA A 421 -17.69 3.15 17.65
CA ALA A 421 -16.69 2.15 17.33
C ALA A 421 -15.84 2.59 16.14
N THR A 422 -14.55 2.29 16.16
CA THR A 422 -13.63 2.49 15.02
C THR A 422 -13.23 1.15 14.44
N ILE A 423 -13.34 1.04 13.12
CA ILE A 423 -13.00 -0.16 12.36
C ILE A 423 -11.90 0.20 11.34
N ASN A 424 -10.77 -0.49 11.42
CA ASN A 424 -9.68 -0.39 10.45
C ASN A 424 -9.92 -1.36 9.29
N TYR A 425 -9.70 -0.88 8.07
CA TYR A 425 -9.72 -1.70 6.87
C TYR A 425 -8.43 -1.57 6.08
N ARG A 426 -7.90 -2.69 5.60
CA ARG A 426 -6.88 -2.73 4.55
C ARG A 426 -7.49 -3.26 3.28
N ILE A 427 -7.76 -2.37 2.34
CA ILE A 427 -8.51 -2.62 1.10
C ILE A 427 -7.65 -3.43 0.13
N LYS A 428 -8.21 -4.50 -0.43
CA LYS A 428 -7.49 -5.36 -1.39
C LYS A 428 -7.08 -4.63 -2.68
N PHE A 429 -6.06 -5.19 -3.35
CA PHE A 429 -5.37 -4.58 -4.50
C PHE A 429 -6.27 -4.29 -5.72
N ASP A 430 -7.35 -5.05 -5.89
CA ASP A 430 -8.28 -5.00 -7.03
C ASP A 430 -9.59 -4.23 -6.70
N SER A 431 -9.60 -3.46 -5.61
CA SER A 431 -10.77 -2.69 -5.16
C SER A 431 -10.47 -1.18 -5.09
N SER A 432 -11.33 -0.42 -4.40
CA SER A 432 -11.14 1.01 -4.16
C SER A 432 -11.79 1.43 -2.84
N VAL A 433 -11.39 2.59 -2.31
CA VAL A 433 -12.03 3.20 -1.13
C VAL A 433 -13.53 3.38 -1.37
N ALA A 434 -13.92 3.89 -2.54
CA ALA A 434 -15.31 4.11 -2.89
C ALA A 434 -16.13 2.81 -2.93
N ALA A 435 -15.60 1.75 -3.56
CA ALA A 435 -16.28 0.46 -3.63
C ALA A 435 -16.43 -0.18 -2.24
N HIS A 436 -15.39 -0.08 -1.41
CA HIS A 436 -15.42 -0.58 -0.05
C HIS A 436 -16.45 0.16 0.82
N LYS A 437 -16.48 1.49 0.77
CA LYS A 437 -17.49 2.31 1.47
C LYS A 437 -18.92 1.93 1.10
N ALA A 438 -19.18 1.72 -0.19
CA ALA A 438 -20.50 1.28 -0.67
C ALA A 438 -20.88 -0.12 -0.14
N ARG A 439 -19.92 -1.05 -0.05
CA ARG A 439 -20.14 -2.39 0.51
C ARG A 439 -20.45 -2.34 2.01
N ILE A 440 -19.72 -1.56 2.80
CA ILE A 440 -19.97 -1.47 4.24
C ILE A 440 -21.35 -0.85 4.52
N ALA A 441 -21.72 0.18 3.76
CA ALA A 441 -23.06 0.77 3.87
C ALA A 441 -24.17 -0.26 3.57
N SER A 442 -24.01 -1.11 2.55
CA SER A 442 -25.03 -2.10 2.18
C SER A 442 -25.19 -3.23 3.21
N ILE A 443 -24.12 -3.60 3.93
CA ILE A 443 -24.16 -4.58 5.02
C ILE A 443 -24.91 -4.04 6.23
N LEU A 444 -24.66 -2.77 6.59
CA LEU A 444 -25.22 -2.17 7.80
C LEU A 444 -26.66 -1.73 7.63
N GLU A 445 -27.04 -1.27 6.44
CA GLU A 445 -28.35 -0.70 6.16
C GLU A 445 -29.54 -1.60 6.61
N PRO A 446 -29.57 -2.92 6.34
CA PRO A 446 -30.62 -3.81 6.84
C PRO A 446 -30.71 -3.85 8.37
N VAL A 447 -29.57 -3.79 9.07
CA VAL A 447 -29.52 -3.82 10.54
C VAL A 447 -30.09 -2.52 11.10
N VAL A 448 -29.68 -1.37 10.54
CA VAL A 448 -30.16 -0.04 10.94
C VAL A 448 -31.67 0.07 10.71
N ARG A 449 -32.16 -0.36 9.54
CA ARG A 449 -33.61 -0.42 9.25
C ARG A 449 -34.37 -1.32 10.22
N SER A 450 -33.80 -2.47 10.61
CA SER A 450 -34.42 -3.38 11.59
C SER A 450 -34.53 -2.78 13.00
N ALA A 451 -33.69 -1.80 13.32
CA ALA A 451 -33.72 -1.05 14.58
C ALA A 451 -34.63 0.18 14.51
N ASN A 452 -35.26 0.45 13.36
CA ASN A 452 -36.09 1.63 13.11
C ASN A 452 -35.34 2.96 13.36
N LEU A 453 -34.07 3.01 12.97
CA LEU A 453 -33.21 4.19 13.06
C LEU A 453 -32.97 4.77 11.66
N THR A 454 -32.67 6.07 11.61
CA THR A 454 -32.15 6.71 10.39
C THR A 454 -30.72 6.23 10.13
N PHE A 455 -30.39 5.92 8.88
CA PHE A 455 -29.01 5.62 8.49
C PHE A 455 -28.37 6.83 7.81
N ASP A 456 -27.33 7.38 8.43
CA ASP A 456 -26.51 8.46 7.89
C ASP A 456 -25.17 7.91 7.43
N ALA A 457 -25.15 7.36 6.21
CA ALA A 457 -23.93 6.90 5.59
C ALA A 457 -23.24 8.07 4.88
N TYR A 458 -22.07 8.44 5.38
CA TYR A 458 -21.18 9.46 4.79
C TYR A 458 -21.84 10.84 4.60
N GLY A 459 -22.72 11.22 5.53
CA GLY A 459 -23.35 12.54 5.56
C GLY A 459 -24.61 12.68 4.71
N SER A 460 -25.23 11.56 4.32
CA SER A 460 -26.50 11.56 3.59
C SER A 460 -27.67 12.13 4.40
N ASN A 461 -27.56 12.20 5.73
CA ASN A 461 -28.62 12.64 6.64
C ASN A 461 -28.13 13.56 7.79
N ASN A 462 -27.22 14.50 7.50
CA ASN A 462 -26.58 15.41 8.48
C ASN A 462 -27.53 16.22 9.41
N GLY A 463 -28.82 16.33 9.07
CA GLY A 463 -29.80 17.04 9.90
C GLY A 463 -30.38 16.22 11.07
N THR A 464 -30.13 14.91 11.14
CA THR A 464 -30.72 14.04 12.18
C THR A 464 -29.81 13.97 13.40
N THR A 465 -30.30 14.35 14.58
CA THR A 465 -29.48 14.44 15.81
C THR A 465 -29.73 13.31 16.81
N GLN A 466 -30.81 12.54 16.68
CA GLN A 466 -31.14 11.40 17.52
C GLN A 466 -31.80 10.28 16.72
N GLN A 467 -31.78 9.07 17.27
CA GLN A 467 -32.29 7.85 16.60
C GLN A 467 -31.64 7.63 15.23
N VAL A 468 -30.32 7.79 15.18
CA VAL A 468 -29.53 7.72 13.96
C VAL A 468 -28.30 6.86 14.18
N VAL A 469 -27.97 6.06 13.17
CA VAL A 469 -26.67 5.41 13.05
C VAL A 469 -25.87 6.17 12.01
N ARG A 470 -24.68 6.66 12.36
CA ARG A 470 -23.77 7.30 11.42
C ARG A 470 -22.64 6.36 11.04
N LEU A 471 -22.35 6.30 9.75
CA LEU A 471 -21.16 5.67 9.21
C LEU A 471 -20.28 6.76 8.61
N ILE A 472 -19.18 7.04 9.28
CA ILE A 472 -18.29 8.16 9.01
C ILE A 472 -16.94 7.60 8.57
N HIS A 473 -16.26 8.27 7.64
CA HIS A 473 -14.85 7.96 7.35
C HIS A 473 -13.98 8.91 8.17
N ARG A 474 -12.90 8.40 8.76
CA ARG A 474 -12.00 9.24 9.52
C ARG A 474 -11.17 10.09 8.56
N GLU A 475 -11.23 11.41 8.71
CA GLU A 475 -10.50 12.35 7.85
C GLU A 475 -9.00 12.01 7.81
N GLY A 476 -8.42 12.00 6.61
CA GLY A 476 -7.01 11.69 6.38
C GLY A 476 -6.64 10.21 6.51
N SER A 477 -7.59 9.30 6.76
CA SER A 477 -7.31 7.85 6.82
C SER A 477 -7.47 7.12 5.48
N GLU A 478 -8.03 7.78 4.46
CA GLU A 478 -8.30 7.17 3.16
C GLU A 478 -7.02 7.07 2.32
N ILE A 479 -6.71 5.85 1.88
CA ILE A 479 -5.61 5.55 0.97
C ILE A 479 -6.15 4.57 -0.07
N GLU A 480 -6.10 4.96 -1.35
CA GLU A 480 -6.44 4.03 -2.44
C GLU A 480 -5.39 2.92 -2.54
N PRO A 481 -5.74 1.71 -3.01
CA PRO A 481 -4.73 0.73 -3.39
C PRO A 481 -3.73 1.33 -4.38
N ALA A 482 -2.44 1.03 -4.22
CA ALA A 482 -1.42 1.63 -5.06
C ALA A 482 -1.59 1.19 -6.53
N PRO A 483 -1.37 2.10 -7.50
CA PRO A 483 -1.30 1.73 -8.90
C PRO A 483 -0.31 0.60 -9.12
N LEU A 484 -0.70 -0.39 -9.93
CA LEU A 484 0.15 -1.54 -10.20
C LEU A 484 1.38 -1.12 -11.00
N THR A 485 2.56 -1.35 -10.41
CA THR A 485 3.85 -1.11 -11.08
C THR A 485 4.08 -2.15 -12.18
N PRO A 486 4.61 -1.76 -13.36
CA PRO A 486 4.88 -2.71 -14.44
C PRO A 486 5.83 -3.82 -14.02
N SER A 487 5.45 -5.08 -14.31
CA SER A 487 6.31 -6.26 -14.11
C SER A 487 7.14 -6.61 -15.35
N SER A 488 7.39 -5.64 -16.23
CA SER A 488 8.10 -5.80 -17.50
C SER A 488 8.63 -4.46 -18.00
N GLY A 489 9.56 -4.49 -18.95
CA GLY A 489 10.15 -3.30 -19.55
C GLY A 489 11.44 -2.85 -18.85
N PRO A 490 12.06 -1.76 -19.32
CA PRO A 490 13.45 -1.44 -18.98
C PRO A 490 13.70 -1.25 -17.48
N ALA A 491 12.75 -0.67 -16.74
CA ALA A 491 12.87 -0.46 -15.30
C ALA A 491 12.84 -1.80 -14.52
N TYR A 492 11.90 -2.68 -14.87
CA TYR A 492 11.81 -4.01 -14.27
C TYR A 492 13.06 -4.84 -14.60
N GLU A 493 13.56 -4.75 -15.83
CA GLU A 493 14.77 -5.45 -16.27
C GLU A 493 16.02 -4.94 -15.55
N LEU A 494 16.15 -3.63 -15.29
CA LEU A 494 17.23 -3.07 -14.48
C LEU A 494 17.20 -3.63 -13.05
N MET A 495 16.03 -3.63 -12.42
CA MET A 495 15.84 -4.19 -11.07
C MET A 495 16.16 -5.68 -11.06
N SER A 496 15.52 -6.45 -11.95
CA SER A 496 15.67 -7.89 -12.06
C SER A 496 17.12 -8.31 -12.32
N GLY A 497 17.79 -7.69 -13.30
CA GLY A 497 19.18 -7.97 -13.61
C GLY A 497 20.14 -7.62 -12.46
N THR A 498 19.87 -6.53 -11.74
CA THR A 498 20.68 -6.13 -10.57
C THR A 498 20.50 -7.09 -9.41
N ILE A 499 19.26 -7.43 -9.05
CA ILE A 499 18.94 -8.42 -8.01
C ILE A 499 19.61 -9.76 -8.33
N ARG A 500 19.48 -10.22 -9.58
CA ARG A 500 20.05 -11.49 -10.03
C ARG A 500 21.57 -11.53 -10.02
N HIS A 501 22.24 -10.38 -10.17
CA HIS A 501 23.69 -10.29 -10.00
C HIS A 501 24.10 -10.30 -8.53
N VAL A 502 23.45 -9.48 -7.69
CA VAL A 502 23.84 -9.31 -6.29
C VAL A 502 23.62 -10.59 -5.48
N PHE A 503 22.53 -11.33 -5.73
CA PHE A 503 22.06 -12.43 -4.89
C PHE A 503 22.18 -13.83 -5.50
N ASP A 504 23.05 -14.02 -6.49
CA ASP A 504 23.26 -15.32 -7.15
C ASP A 504 22.00 -15.89 -7.84
N ARG A 505 21.45 -15.09 -8.76
CA ARG A 505 20.40 -15.46 -9.72
C ARG A 505 19.07 -15.99 -9.12
N PRO A 506 18.51 -15.41 -8.04
CA PRO A 506 17.17 -15.78 -7.57
C PRO A 506 16.12 -15.56 -8.65
N ILE A 507 14.98 -16.23 -8.52
CA ILE A 507 13.81 -15.97 -9.35
C ILE A 507 13.20 -14.64 -8.90
N VAL A 508 13.25 -13.63 -9.78
CA VAL A 508 12.65 -12.32 -9.51
C VAL A 508 11.17 -12.40 -9.84
N ALA A 509 10.35 -12.29 -8.81
CA ALA A 509 8.91 -12.47 -8.91
C ALA A 509 8.16 -11.21 -8.46
N PRO A 510 7.16 -10.75 -9.23
CA PRO A 510 6.23 -9.73 -8.76
C PRO A 510 5.56 -10.14 -7.46
N SER A 511 5.41 -9.20 -6.55
CA SER A 511 4.68 -9.34 -5.30
C SER A 511 3.94 -8.03 -4.99
N GLY A 512 3.18 -8.03 -3.90
CA GLY A 512 2.58 -6.83 -3.33
C GLY A 512 2.88 -6.74 -1.84
N MET A 513 2.39 -5.67 -1.22
CA MET A 513 2.53 -5.40 0.21
C MET A 513 1.15 -5.17 0.83
N VAL A 514 0.93 -5.76 2.01
CA VAL A 514 -0.29 -5.54 2.79
C VAL A 514 -0.28 -4.24 3.58
N ALA A 515 0.93 -3.73 3.85
CA ALA A 515 1.19 -2.41 4.43
C ALA A 515 1.45 -1.37 3.34
N ASN A 516 1.55 -0.10 3.75
CA ASN A 516 1.82 1.04 2.89
C ASN A 516 3.13 1.69 3.32
N THR A 517 3.83 2.30 2.37
CA THR A 517 4.96 3.21 2.61
C THR A 517 4.59 4.64 2.20
N ASP A 518 5.57 5.54 2.26
CA ASP A 518 5.47 6.92 1.77
C ASP A 518 5.26 7.06 0.25
N THR A 519 5.45 5.98 -0.52
CA THR A 519 5.24 5.99 -1.98
C THR A 519 3.85 6.41 -2.42
N LYS A 520 2.83 6.37 -1.54
CA LYS A 520 1.49 6.91 -1.81
C LYS A 520 1.50 8.39 -2.23
N TRP A 521 2.51 9.14 -1.79
CA TRP A 521 2.68 10.55 -2.15
C TRP A 521 3.38 10.74 -3.51
N THR A 522 4.06 9.71 -4.03
CA THR A 522 4.93 9.81 -5.20
C THR A 522 4.34 9.20 -6.48
N TRP A 523 3.10 8.71 -6.46
CA TRP A 523 2.47 8.03 -7.62
C TRP A 523 2.40 8.87 -8.89
N ASN A 524 2.41 10.21 -8.79
CA ASN A 524 2.42 11.10 -9.95
C ASN A 524 3.80 11.25 -10.60
N LEU A 525 4.89 10.86 -9.92
CA LEU A 525 6.26 11.08 -10.40
C LEU A 525 6.68 10.02 -11.43
N THR A 526 6.17 8.80 -11.32
CA THR A 526 6.46 7.70 -12.25
C THR A 526 5.51 6.52 -12.04
N HIS A 527 5.34 5.68 -13.06
CA HIS A 527 4.68 4.39 -12.94
C HIS A 527 5.64 3.27 -12.47
N ASN A 528 6.95 3.53 -12.45
CA ASN A 528 7.98 2.56 -12.08
C ASN A 528 8.33 2.69 -10.59
N ILE A 529 7.46 2.23 -9.69
CA ILE A 529 7.62 2.35 -8.24
C ILE A 529 7.79 0.97 -7.59
N TYR A 530 9.02 0.62 -7.24
CA TYR A 530 9.34 -0.67 -6.65
C TYR A 530 9.57 -0.53 -5.15
N ARG A 531 9.11 -1.52 -4.40
CA ARG A 531 9.34 -1.65 -2.95
C ARG A 531 10.14 -2.90 -2.73
N PHE A 532 11.36 -2.78 -2.22
CA PHE A 532 12.26 -3.92 -2.07
C PHE A 532 13.31 -3.65 -1.02
N LEU A 533 13.37 -4.53 -0.03
CA LEU A 533 14.47 -4.60 0.91
C LEU A 533 15.46 -5.65 0.42
N PRO A 534 16.63 -5.23 -0.11
CA PRO A 534 17.62 -6.11 -0.71
C PRO A 534 18.39 -6.94 0.34
N ALA A 535 17.68 -7.87 0.98
CA ALA A 535 18.19 -8.78 1.99
C ALA A 535 17.35 -10.05 2.07
N GLN A 536 17.90 -11.11 2.66
CA GLN A 536 17.13 -12.31 3.02
C GLN A 536 16.18 -11.97 4.17
N MET A 537 14.89 -12.28 4.01
CA MET A 537 13.85 -11.95 4.98
C MET A 537 14.04 -12.65 6.34
N ASP A 538 14.71 -13.79 6.38
CA ASP A 538 15.03 -14.50 7.63
C ASP A 538 16.12 -13.79 8.46
N LYS A 539 16.84 -12.83 7.87
CA LYS A 539 17.87 -11.98 8.49
C LYS A 539 17.34 -10.67 9.05
N LEU A 540 16.02 -10.48 9.05
CA LEU A 540 15.34 -9.37 9.70
C LEU A 540 14.31 -9.95 10.67
N LYS A 541 14.21 -9.37 11.87
CA LYS A 541 13.29 -9.84 12.91
C LYS A 541 12.60 -8.67 13.58
N ASN A 542 11.36 -8.94 13.96
CA ASN A 542 10.61 -8.15 14.95
C ASN A 542 10.37 -6.69 14.56
N PHE A 543 9.98 -6.45 13.30
CA PHE A 543 9.43 -5.16 12.85
C PHE A 543 8.41 -4.63 13.86
N HIS A 544 8.57 -3.36 14.25
CA HIS A 544 7.70 -2.63 15.16
C HIS A 544 7.55 -3.19 16.58
N THR A 545 8.26 -4.25 16.97
CA THR A 545 8.11 -4.88 18.30
C THR A 545 9.45 -5.01 19.05
N VAL A 546 9.38 -5.60 20.23
CA VAL A 546 10.52 -5.89 21.11
C VAL A 546 11.56 -6.71 20.36
N ASP A 547 12.84 -6.45 20.63
CA ASP A 547 13.96 -7.20 20.07
C ASP A 547 14.08 -7.11 18.54
N GLU A 548 13.66 -5.96 17.98
CA GLU A 548 13.96 -5.61 16.59
C GLU A 548 15.46 -5.73 16.32
N ARG A 549 15.81 -6.48 15.28
CA ARG A 549 17.20 -6.72 14.90
C ARG A 549 17.37 -7.10 13.44
N MET A 550 18.53 -6.75 12.91
CA MET A 550 18.97 -7.09 11.56
C MET A 550 20.33 -7.77 11.62
N HIS A 551 20.52 -8.85 10.86
CA HIS A 551 21.84 -9.48 10.76
C HIS A 551 22.79 -8.64 9.92
N VAL A 552 24.07 -8.58 10.31
CA VAL A 552 25.13 -7.81 9.64
C VAL A 552 25.15 -8.06 8.13
N SER A 553 25.07 -9.33 7.70
CA SER A 553 25.08 -9.67 6.27
C SER A 553 23.97 -9.00 5.48
N ALA A 554 22.77 -8.86 6.07
CA ALA A 554 21.66 -8.22 5.42
C ALA A 554 21.92 -6.71 5.23
N HIS A 555 22.56 -6.05 6.21
CA HIS A 555 22.90 -4.63 6.05
C HIS A 555 23.96 -4.43 4.95
N LEU A 556 24.96 -5.32 4.87
CA LEU A 556 25.98 -5.29 3.82
C LEU A 556 25.39 -5.57 2.43
N ASP A 557 24.40 -6.46 2.34
CA ASP A 557 23.66 -6.74 1.11
C ASP A 557 22.88 -5.51 0.64
N VAL A 558 22.27 -4.75 1.56
CA VAL A 558 21.60 -3.48 1.25
C VAL A 558 22.57 -2.50 0.63
N ILE A 559 23.74 -2.29 1.25
CA ILE A 559 24.77 -1.39 0.73
C ILE A 559 25.23 -1.83 -0.66
N ARG A 560 25.55 -3.13 -0.83
CA ARG A 560 26.01 -3.69 -2.10
C ARG A 560 24.96 -3.51 -3.21
N PHE A 561 23.69 -3.72 -2.88
CA PHE A 561 22.60 -3.60 -3.85
C PHE A 561 22.45 -2.18 -4.38
N TYR A 562 22.37 -1.16 -3.52
CA TYR A 562 22.25 0.23 -3.97
C TYR A 562 23.50 0.68 -4.75
N TYR A 563 24.69 0.30 -4.29
CA TYR A 563 25.94 0.55 -5.02
C TYR A 563 25.88 -0.02 -6.45
N LYS A 564 25.46 -1.28 -6.57
CA LYS A 564 25.38 -1.98 -7.86
C LYS A 564 24.25 -1.48 -8.74
N LEU A 565 23.10 -1.10 -8.17
CA LEU A 565 21.97 -0.54 -8.91
C LEU A 565 22.34 0.77 -9.59
N ILE A 566 23.07 1.65 -8.88
CA ILE A 566 23.58 2.91 -9.45
C ILE A 566 24.50 2.61 -10.64
N LEU A 567 25.50 1.74 -10.48
CA LEU A 567 26.41 1.38 -11.57
C LEU A 567 25.68 0.73 -12.75
N ASN A 568 24.74 -0.17 -12.48
CA ASN A 568 23.95 -0.82 -13.51
C ASN A 568 23.04 0.14 -14.27
N SER A 569 22.71 1.31 -13.69
CA SER A 569 21.96 2.35 -14.39
C SER A 569 22.77 3.09 -15.46
N GLU A 570 24.09 2.88 -15.52
CA GLU A 570 24.97 3.42 -16.56
C GLU A 570 24.61 2.85 -17.94
N GLY A 571 24.40 3.73 -18.92
CA GLY A 571 23.97 3.35 -20.27
C GLY A 571 22.54 2.79 -20.34
N TRP A 572 21.85 2.63 -19.20
CA TRP A 572 20.45 2.20 -19.16
C TRP A 572 19.53 3.34 -19.61
N ARG A 573 18.42 2.99 -20.25
CA ARG A 573 17.39 3.94 -20.72
C ARG A 573 16.03 3.47 -20.21
N ALA A 574 15.24 4.42 -19.72
CA ALA A 574 13.94 4.15 -19.11
C ALA A 574 12.78 4.13 -20.12
N GLU A 575 13.04 4.59 -21.35
CA GLU A 575 12.07 4.74 -22.44
C GLU A 575 12.30 3.72 -23.56
#